data_AF-A0A022J1X1-F1
#
_entry.id   AF-A0A022J1X1-F1
#
_cell.length_a   1.000
_cell.length_b   1.000
_cell.length_c   1.000
_cell.angle_alpha   90.00
_cell.angle_beta   90.00
_cell.angle_gamma   90.00
#
_symmetry.space_group_name_H-M   'P 1'
#
loop_
_entity.id
_entity.type
_entity.pdbx_description
1 polymer ?
#
loop_
_entity_poly.entity_id
_entity_poly.type
_entity_poly.pdbx_seq_one_letter_code
_entity_poly.pdbx_strand_id
1 'polypeptide(L)' 'MRLLVLDTREGDVSELLYSKIGFVRVGVIPNFALSSNGNYDGTAIYYKRLV' A
#
# COMPACT_ATOMS: atom_id res chain seq x y z
N MET A 1 16.52 -5.23 14.46
CA MET A 1 15.23 -4.61 14.11
C MET A 1 14.96 -4.88 12.64
N ARG A 2 13.85 -5.53 12.26
CA ARG A 2 13.50 -5.81 10.86
C ARG A 2 12.17 -5.15 10.51
N LEU A 3 12.13 -4.50 9.36
CA LEU A 3 10.95 -3.82 8.83
C LEU A 3 10.60 -4.45 7.49
N LEU A 4 9.33 -4.78 7.32
CA LEU A 4 8.76 -5.04 6.00
C LEU A 4 8.05 -3.79 5.52
N VAL A 5 8.23 -3.51 4.24
CA VAL A 5 7.54 -2.45 3.51
C VAL A 5 6.87 -3.06 2.30
N LEU A 6 5.70 -2.52 1.96
CA LEU A 6 4.98 -2.85 0.75
C LEU A 6 4.19 -1.63 0.30
N ASP A 7 3.80 -1.67 -0.97
CA ASP A 7 2.89 -0.72 -1.56
C ASP A 7 1.71 -1.46 -2.22
N THR A 8 0.60 -0.75 -2.39
CA THR A 8 -0.56 -1.26 -3.12
C THR A 8 -1.34 -0.11 -3.73
N ARG A 9 -2.11 -0.36 -4.77
CA ARG A 9 -2.93 0.68 -5.40
C ARG A 9 -3.93 1.25 -4.38
N GLU A 10 -4.06 2.57 -4.36
CA GLU A 10 -4.99 3.24 -3.45
C GLU A 10 -6.44 2.80 -3.72
N GLY A 11 -7.15 2.43 -2.66
CA GLY A 11 -8.53 1.94 -2.72
C GLY A 11 -8.65 0.46 -3.12
N ASP A 12 -7.55 -0.27 -3.24
CA ASP A 12 -7.59 -1.70 -3.55
C ASP A 12 -8.05 -2.55 -2.34
N VAL A 13 -8.64 -3.70 -2.62
CA VAL A 13 -9.18 -4.64 -1.61
C VAL A 13 -8.08 -5.14 -0.67
N SER A 14 -6.84 -5.17 -1.17
CA SER A 14 -5.64 -5.52 -0.41
C SER A 14 -5.41 -4.63 0.82
N GLU A 15 -5.84 -3.36 0.82
CA GLU A 15 -5.69 -2.45 1.98
C GLU A 15 -6.36 -3.01 3.25
N LEU A 16 -7.49 -3.70 3.08
CA LEU A 16 -8.20 -4.35 4.18
C LEU A 16 -7.40 -5.51 4.78
N LEU A 17 -6.73 -6.30 3.93
CA LEU A 17 -5.87 -7.40 4.39
C LEU A 17 -4.67 -6.86 5.16
N TYR A 18 -3.98 -5.87 4.62
CA TYR A 18 -2.78 -5.29 5.25
C TYR A 18 -3.09 -4.70 6.62
N SER A 19 -4.20 -3.96 6.72
CA SER A 19 -4.67 -3.41 7.99
C SER A 19 -4.95 -4.51 9.02
N LYS A 20 -5.59 -5.62 8.61
CA LYS A 20 -5.90 -6.75 9.49
C LYS A 20 -4.67 -7.49 10.00
N ILE A 21 -3.62 -7.61 9.18
CA ILE A 21 -2.40 -8.35 9.55
C ILE A 21 -1.33 -7.46 10.20
N GLY A 22 -1.69 -6.25 10.62
CA GLY A 22 -0.84 -5.37 11.43
C GLY A 22 0.18 -4.56 10.65
N PHE A 23 -0.06 -4.30 9.37
CA PHE A 23 0.65 -3.23 8.66
C PHE A 23 0.06 -1.86 9.04
N VAL A 24 0.92 -0.85 9.07
CA VAL A 24 0.56 0.55 9.33
C VAL A 24 0.67 1.33 8.03
N ARG A 25 -0.40 2.04 7.66
CA ARG A 25 -0.44 2.92 6.49
C ARG A 25 0.37 4.19 6.76
N VAL A 26 1.27 4.52 5.84
CA VAL A 26 2.14 5.72 5.92
C VAL A 26 1.49 6.89 5.21
N GLY A 27 1.00 6.65 4.00
CA GLY A 27 0.50 7.70 3.11
C GLY A 27 0.36 7.21 1.68
N VAL A 28 0.08 8.14 0.77
CA VAL A 28 -0.14 7.86 -0.65
C VAL A 28 0.77 8.71 -1.50
N ILE A 29 1.34 8.11 -2.53
CA ILE A 29 1.97 8.84 -3.64
C ILE A 29 0.95 8.90 -4.77
N PRO A 30 0.44 10.09 -5.17
CA PRO A 30 -0.53 10.21 -6.23
C PRO A 30 0.08 9.90 -7.59
N ASN A 31 -0.75 9.44 -8.53
CA ASN A 31 -0.37 9.16 -9.93
C ASN A 31 0.84 8.21 -10.09
N PHE A 32 0.94 7.18 -9.25
CA PHE A 32 2.08 6.26 -9.23
C PHE A 32 1.86 5.02 -10.10
N ALA A 33 0.68 4.39 -9.99
CA ALA A 33 0.40 3.13 -10.64
C ALA A 33 -0.38 3.37 -11.95
N LEU A 34 0.13 2.87 -13.08
CA LEU A 34 -0.61 2.87 -14.34
C LEU A 34 -1.54 1.65 -14.38
N SER A 35 -2.84 1.89 -14.33
CA SER A 35 -3.86 0.85 -14.41
C SER A 35 -4.06 0.36 -15.85
N SER A 36 -4.63 -0.84 -16.00
CA SER A 36 -4.88 -1.44 -17.32
C SER A 36 -5.83 -0.64 -18.21
N ASN A 37 -6.62 0.25 -17.62
CA ASN A 37 -7.47 1.21 -18.32
C ASN A 37 -6.73 2.48 -18.80
N GLY A 38 -5.43 2.59 -18.55
CA GLY A 38 -4.59 3.72 -18.95
C GLY A 38 -4.62 4.91 -17.98
N ASN A 39 -5.39 4.85 -16.89
CA ASN A 39 -5.41 5.89 -15.86
C ASN A 39 -4.31 5.67 -14.82
N TYR A 40 -3.86 6.78 -14.22
CA TYR A 40 -2.94 6.74 -13.10
C TYR A 40 -3.70 6.74 -11.77
N ASP A 41 -3.40 5.76 -10.92
CA ASP A 41 -3.91 5.63 -9.56
C ASP A 41 -2.81 5.95 -8.54
N GLY A 42 -3.20 6.31 -7.31
CA GLY A 42 -2.27 6.44 -6.19
C GLY A 42 -1.68 5.09 -5.77
N THR A 43 -0.50 5.09 -5.16
CA THR A 43 0.01 3.94 -4.40
C THR A 43 0.04 4.25 -2.90
N ALA A 44 -0.57 3.41 -2.09
CA ALA A 44 -0.58 3.48 -0.65
C ALA A 44 0.61 2.68 -0.08
N ILE A 45 1.44 3.35 0.72
CA ILE A 45 2.64 2.77 1.33
C ILE A 45 2.33 2.26 2.73
N TYR A 46 2.84 1.08 3.07
CA TYR A 46 2.68 0.45 4.37
C TYR A 46 4.00 -0.05 4.94
N TYR A 47 4.07 -0.16 6.27
CA TYR A 47 5.15 -0.87 6.96
C TYR A 47 4.62 -1.81 8.04
N LYS A 48 5.41 -2.85 8.37
CA LYS A 48 5.21 -3.70 9.54
C LYS A 48 6.54 -3.98 10.21
N ARG A 49 6.62 -3.75 11.51
CA ARG A 49 7.75 -4.17 12.34
C ARG A 49 7.65 -5.67 12.60
N LEU A 50 8.70 -6.40 12.28
CA LEU A 50 8.82 -7.81 12.66
C LEU A 50 9.43 -7.90 14.06
N VAL A 51 8.85 -8.77 14.88
CA VAL A 51 9.40 -9.18 16.19
C VAL A 51 10.37 -10.33 15.95
#